data_AF-A0A1B2AD98-F1
#
_entry.id   AF-A0A1B2AD98-F1
#
_cell.length_a   1.000
_cell.length_b   1.000
_cell.length_c   1.000
_cell.angle_alpha   90.00
_cell.angle_beta   90.00
_cell.angle_gamma   90.00
#
_symmetry.space_group_name_H-M   'P 1'
#
loop_
_entity.id
_entity.type
_entity.pdbx_description
1 polymer ?
#
loop_
_entity_poly.entity_id
_entity_poly.type
_entity_poly.pdbx_seq_one_letter_code
_entity_poly.pdbx_strand_id
1 'polypeptide(L)'
;MRMKLLAGGMLLTLAAPALAENWDFVLVNKTGKTIKMVEVSVAGSGDWKKDKREEDQGPGTIKPGDDYTVHFEKDPKVCKYDVRMTFEGDETPIIWTGFDTCKFAFGDFALNGGTPSVKGT
;
A
#
# COMPACT_ATOMS: atom_id res chain seq x y z
N MET A 1 -52.59 -18.11 39.10
CA MET A 1 -51.29 -17.56 39.55
C MET A 1 -50.65 -16.85 38.37
N ARG A 2 -50.43 -15.53 38.44
CA ARG A 2 -49.87 -14.73 37.33
C ARG A 2 -48.35 -14.70 37.44
N MET A 3 -47.65 -15.51 36.66
CA MET A 3 -46.18 -15.50 36.63
C MET A 3 -45.70 -14.48 35.58
N LYS A 4 -45.21 -13.34 36.05
CA LYS A 4 -44.50 -12.35 35.23
C LYS A 4 -43.07 -12.86 35.01
N LEU A 5 -42.71 -13.17 33.77
CA LEU A 5 -41.33 -13.42 33.36
C LEU A 5 -40.93 -12.33 32.36
N LEU A 6 -40.11 -11.39 32.83
CA LEU A 6 -39.39 -10.41 32.03
C LEU A 6 -38.31 -11.17 31.25
N ALA A 7 -38.55 -11.44 29.96
CA ALA A 7 -37.56 -12.01 29.07
C ALA A 7 -36.67 -10.89 28.49
N GLY A 8 -35.58 -10.59 29.18
CA GLY A 8 -34.50 -9.76 28.63
C GLY A 8 -33.72 -10.56 27.59
N GLY A 9 -33.91 -10.26 26.31
CA GLY A 9 -33.18 -10.87 25.21
C GLY A 9 -31.74 -10.38 25.17
N MET A 10 -30.79 -11.27 25.47
CA MET A 10 -29.36 -11.04 25.29
C MET A 10 -29.04 -11.04 23.78
N LEU A 11 -28.80 -9.86 23.20
CA LEU A 11 -28.31 -9.72 21.83
C LEU A 11 -26.84 -10.17 21.77
N LEU A 12 -26.61 -11.41 21.35
CA LEU A 12 -25.28 -11.90 21.00
C LEU A 12 -24.89 -11.31 19.64
N THR A 13 -24.19 -10.18 19.65
CA THR A 13 -23.52 -9.68 18.45
C THR A 13 -22.37 -10.62 18.11
N LEU A 14 -22.55 -11.47 17.10
CA LEU A 14 -21.46 -12.19 16.47
C LEU A 14 -20.54 -11.16 15.81
N ALA A 15 -19.47 -10.77 16.50
CA ALA A 15 -18.36 -10.06 15.88
C ALA A 15 -17.68 -11.05 14.93
N ALA A 16 -18.03 -10.98 13.64
CA ALA A 16 -17.21 -11.62 12.62
C ALA A 16 -15.81 -11.01 12.73
N PRO A 17 -14.74 -11.82 12.76
CA PRO A 17 -13.40 -11.27 12.68
C PRO A 17 -13.34 -10.50 11.36
N ALA A 18 -13.05 -9.20 11.43
CA ALA A 18 -12.65 -8.47 10.25
C ALA A 18 -11.40 -9.19 9.72
N LEU A 19 -11.54 -9.88 8.59
CA LEU A 19 -10.40 -10.30 7.80
C LEU A 19 -9.78 -9.00 7.29
N ALA A 20 -8.90 -8.41 8.09
CA ALA A 20 -8.07 -7.31 7.65
C ALA A 20 -7.27 -7.84 6.47
N GLU A 21 -7.70 -7.48 5.25
CA GLU A 21 -6.99 -7.87 4.04
C GLU A 21 -5.53 -7.44 4.18
N ASN A 22 -4.66 -8.36 3.78
CA ASN A 22 -3.27 -8.36 4.16
C ASN A 22 -2.48 -7.31 3.33
N TRP A 23 -2.55 -6.06 3.80
CA TRP A 23 -1.56 -4.96 3.82
C TRP A 23 -1.30 -4.12 2.59
N ASP A 24 -1.21 -2.83 2.92
CA ASP A 24 -0.78 -1.71 2.12
C ASP A 24 0.49 -1.11 2.74
N PHE A 25 1.26 -0.35 1.96
CA PHE A 25 2.13 0.70 2.52
C PHE A 25 1.72 2.05 1.97
N VAL A 26 2.04 3.11 2.71
CA VAL A 26 1.78 4.47 2.27
C VAL A 26 3.03 5.01 1.58
N LEU A 27 2.92 5.25 0.28
CA LEU A 27 3.89 5.95 -0.52
C LEU A 27 3.71 7.45 -0.30
N VAL A 28 4.75 8.11 0.19
CA VAL A 28 4.81 9.58 0.25
C VAL A 28 5.67 10.08 -0.90
N ASN A 29 5.09 10.83 -1.82
CA ASN A 29 5.78 11.28 -3.03
C ASN A 29 6.69 12.47 -2.71
N LYS A 30 7.96 12.21 -2.40
CA LYS A 30 9.03 13.21 -2.23
C LYS A 30 9.93 13.32 -3.46
N THR A 31 9.49 12.81 -4.62
CA THR A 31 10.31 12.78 -5.85
C THR A 31 10.36 14.12 -6.57
N GLY A 32 9.41 15.02 -6.30
CA GLY A 32 9.23 16.28 -7.03
C GLY A 32 8.53 16.13 -8.39
N LYS A 33 8.10 14.91 -8.76
CA LYS A 33 7.40 14.61 -10.02
C LYS A 33 6.05 13.95 -9.76
N THR A 34 5.07 14.16 -10.64
CA THR A 34 3.78 13.46 -10.58
C THR A 34 3.96 12.00 -11.00
N ILE A 35 3.54 11.06 -10.15
CA ILE A 35 3.56 9.62 -10.44
C ILE A 35 2.24 9.27 -11.13
N LYS A 36 2.29 8.51 -12.23
CA LYS A 36 1.12 8.02 -12.97
C LYS A 36 0.88 6.51 -12.84
N MET A 37 1.87 5.77 -12.32
CA MET A 37 1.81 4.32 -12.20
C MET A 37 2.75 3.87 -11.09
N VAL A 38 2.27 2.96 -10.25
CA VAL A 38 3.06 2.32 -9.18
C VAL A 38 2.99 0.81 -9.37
N GLU A 39 4.15 0.18 -9.34
CA GLU A 39 4.29 -1.26 -9.44
C GLU A 39 5.20 -1.77 -8.33
N VAL A 40 4.92 -2.97 -7.84
CA VAL A 40 5.63 -3.58 -6.73
C VAL A 40 6.11 -4.97 -7.15
N SER A 41 7.31 -5.35 -6.71
CA SER A 41 7.79 -6.73 -6.81
C SER A 41 8.49 -7.14 -5.52
N VAL A 42 8.58 -8.45 -5.27
CA VAL A 42 9.47 -8.96 -4.22
C VAL A 42 10.90 -8.52 -4.56
N ALA A 43 11.64 -8.03 -3.56
CA ALA A 43 12.95 -7.43 -3.81
C ALA A 43 13.87 -8.37 -4.60
N GLY A 44 14.36 -7.90 -5.75
CA GLY A 44 15.25 -8.65 -6.65
C GLY A 44 14.57 -9.70 -7.55
N SER A 45 13.25 -9.92 -7.45
CA SER A 45 12.53 -10.86 -8.33
C SER A 45 12.31 -10.30 -9.74
N GLY A 46 12.01 -9.01 -9.85
CA GLY A 46 11.61 -8.39 -11.13
C GLY A 46 10.20 -8.79 -11.60
N ASP A 47 9.43 -9.50 -10.78
CA ASP A 47 8.05 -9.87 -11.06
C ASP A 47 7.10 -8.72 -10.69
N TRP A 48 7.03 -7.73 -11.58
CA TRP A 48 6.27 -6.50 -11.34
C TRP A 48 4.77 -6.72 -11.42
N LYS A 49 4.07 -6.27 -10.38
CA LYS A 49 2.61 -6.21 -10.30
C LYS A 49 2.19 -4.76 -10.13
N LYS A 50 1.15 -4.35 -10.84
CA LYS A 50 0.56 -3.03 -10.64
C LYS A 50 -0.08 -2.98 -9.27
N ASP A 51 -0.13 -1.77 -8.72
CA ASP A 51 -0.99 -1.48 -7.59
C ASP A 51 -2.44 -1.86 -7.91
N LYS A 52 -3.07 -2.65 -7.05
CA LYS A 52 -4.43 -3.14 -7.24
C LYS A 52 -5.45 -2.01 -7.33
N ARG A 53 -5.22 -0.88 -6.65
CA ARG A 53 -6.14 0.27 -6.80
C ARG A 53 -6.13 0.85 -8.19
N GLU A 54 -4.98 0.85 -8.88
CA GLU A 54 -4.91 1.24 -10.28
C GLU A 54 -5.70 0.26 -11.17
N GLU A 55 -5.67 -1.03 -10.83
CA GLU A 55 -6.43 -2.07 -11.53
C GLU A 55 -7.95 -1.93 -11.31
N ASP A 56 -8.38 -1.59 -10.08
CA ASP A 56 -9.80 -1.54 -9.69
C ASP A 56 -10.49 -0.19 -9.95
N GLN A 57 -9.78 0.93 -9.75
CA GLN A 57 -10.35 2.29 -9.79
C GLN A 57 -9.91 3.11 -11.02
N GLY A 58 -8.95 2.59 -11.79
CA GLY A 58 -8.36 3.28 -12.95
C GLY A 58 -7.17 4.18 -12.59
N PRO A 59 -6.59 4.88 -13.58
CA PRO A 59 -5.35 5.62 -13.39
C PRO A 59 -5.56 6.85 -12.50
N GLY A 60 -5.16 6.74 -11.24
CA GLY A 60 -4.94 7.86 -10.34
C GLY A 60 -3.51 8.39 -10.49
N THR A 61 -3.33 9.71 -10.39
CA THR A 61 -1.99 10.32 -10.31
C THR A 61 -1.69 10.76 -8.88
N ILE A 62 -0.42 10.63 -8.48
CA ILE A 62 0.06 10.99 -7.14
C ILE A 62 0.95 12.21 -7.29
N LYS A 63 0.49 13.39 -6.87
CA LYS A 63 1.23 14.64 -7.04
C LYS A 63 2.41 14.71 -6.07
N PRO A 64 3.42 15.55 -6.34
CA PRO A 64 4.50 15.80 -5.37
C PRO A 64 3.93 16.28 -4.04
N GLY A 65 4.34 15.63 -2.95
CA GLY A 65 3.91 15.93 -1.59
C GLY A 65 2.74 15.10 -1.08
N ASP A 66 1.97 14.49 -1.97
CA ASP A 66 0.81 13.66 -1.60
C ASP A 66 1.25 12.29 -1.06
N ASP A 67 0.41 11.73 -0.20
CA ASP A 67 0.46 10.34 0.23
C ASP A 67 -0.52 9.47 -0.56
N TYR A 68 -0.15 8.22 -0.76
CA TYR A 68 -0.92 7.25 -1.52
C TYR A 68 -0.79 5.85 -0.92
N THR A 69 -1.92 5.20 -0.68
CA THR A 69 -1.96 3.82 -0.19
C THR A 69 -1.76 2.86 -1.36
N VAL A 70 -0.62 2.16 -1.37
CA VAL A 70 -0.29 1.13 -2.37
C VAL A 70 -0.84 -0.20 -1.91
N HIS A 71 -1.73 -0.80 -2.71
CA HIS A 71 -2.39 -2.06 -2.45
C HIS A 71 -1.75 -3.19 -3.29
N PHE A 72 -1.27 -4.24 -2.66
CA PHE A 72 -0.60 -5.36 -3.36
C PHE A 72 -0.75 -6.67 -2.61
N GLU A 73 -0.48 -7.79 -3.28
CA GLU A 73 -0.46 -9.10 -2.62
C GLU A 73 0.84 -9.27 -1.85
N LYS A 74 0.77 -9.12 -0.52
CA LYS A 74 1.90 -9.35 0.35
C LYS A 74 2.01 -10.84 0.71
N ASP A 75 3.14 -11.46 0.38
CA ASP A 75 3.50 -12.77 0.95
C ASP A 75 3.87 -12.56 2.43
N PRO A 76 3.23 -13.27 3.38
CA PRO A 76 3.46 -13.08 4.82
C PRO A 76 4.89 -13.40 5.27
N LYS A 77 5.69 -14.11 4.46
CA LYS A 77 7.10 -14.43 4.73
C LYS A 77 8.06 -13.43 4.08
N VAL A 78 7.56 -12.53 3.23
CA VAL A 78 8.36 -11.57 2.48
C VAL A 78 8.10 -10.16 3.02
N CYS A 79 9.19 -9.52 3.44
CA CYS A 79 9.15 -8.16 3.97
C CYS A 79 9.73 -7.11 3.03
N LYS A 80 10.66 -7.51 2.14
CA LYS A 80 11.37 -6.57 1.28
C LYS A 80 10.78 -6.57 -0.12
N TYR A 81 10.44 -5.38 -0.57
CA TYR A 81 9.85 -5.15 -1.89
C TYR A 81 10.60 -4.06 -2.63
N ASP A 82 10.71 -4.22 -3.94
CA ASP A 82 11.12 -3.15 -4.83
C ASP A 82 9.87 -2.43 -5.33
N VAL A 83 9.94 -1.10 -5.40
CA VAL A 83 8.84 -0.24 -5.84
C VAL A 83 9.29 0.48 -7.11
N ARG A 84 8.53 0.31 -8.17
CA ARG A 84 8.76 0.91 -9.48
C ARG A 84 7.71 1.97 -9.73
N MET A 85 8.14 3.16 -10.15
CA MET A 85 7.23 4.27 -10.43
C MET A 85 7.48 4.79 -11.83
N THR A 86 6.39 5.06 -12.55
CA THR A 86 6.43 5.77 -13.83
C THR A 86 5.83 7.16 -13.63
N PHE A 87 6.47 8.19 -14.19
CA PHE A 87 6.07 9.59 -14.00
C PHE A 87 5.30 10.13 -15.21
N GLU A 88 4.52 11.19 -15.01
CA GLU A 88 3.92 11.93 -16.13
C GLU A 88 5.01 12.54 -17.03
N GLY A 89 4.83 12.43 -18.34
CA GLY A 89 5.81 12.91 -19.33
C GLY A 89 7.06 12.05 -19.50
N ASP A 90 7.28 11.06 -18.63
CA ASP A 90 8.41 10.12 -18.71
C ASP A 90 7.90 8.68 -18.99
N GLU A 91 8.56 7.96 -19.89
CA GLU A 91 8.26 6.54 -20.16
C GLU A 91 9.18 5.58 -19.42
N THR A 92 10.36 6.06 -19.01
CA THR A 92 11.33 5.25 -18.27
C THR A 92 10.98 5.24 -16.79
N PRO A 93 10.62 4.08 -16.21
CA PRO A 93 10.33 3.98 -14.80
C PRO A 93 11.59 4.07 -13.95
N ILE A 94 11.43 4.46 -12.69
CA ILE A 94 12.50 4.48 -11.69
C ILE A 94 12.18 3.46 -10.60
N ILE A 95 13.20 2.76 -10.11
CA ILE A 95 13.07 1.69 -9.14
C ILE A 95 13.72 2.09 -7.81
N TRP A 96 12.97 1.94 -6.73
CA TRP A 96 13.43 1.95 -5.35
C TRP A 96 13.54 0.52 -4.87
N THR A 97 14.70 0.13 -4.35
CA THR A 97 14.94 -1.27 -3.99
C THR A 97 14.87 -1.51 -2.48
N GLY A 98 14.35 -2.68 -2.10
CA GLY A 98 14.47 -3.23 -0.76
C GLY A 98 13.71 -2.49 0.35
N PHE A 99 12.58 -1.85 0.04
CA PHE A 99 11.72 -1.25 1.07
C PHE A 99 11.12 -2.34 1.98
N ASP A 100 11.25 -2.17 3.30
CA ASP A 100 10.81 -3.15 4.30
C ASP A 100 9.38 -2.84 4.79
N THR A 101 8.40 -3.49 4.19
CA THR A 101 6.97 -3.31 4.47
C THR A 101 6.52 -4.05 5.74
N CYS A 102 7.38 -4.86 6.37
CA CYS A 102 7.10 -5.44 7.69
C CYS A 102 7.50 -4.48 8.80
N LYS A 103 8.52 -3.64 8.54
CA LYS A 103 9.03 -2.68 9.51
C LYS A 103 8.37 -1.31 9.40
N PHE A 104 8.05 -0.87 8.18
CA PHE A 104 7.57 0.48 7.93
C PHE A 104 6.21 0.46 7.24
N ALA A 105 5.30 1.28 7.75
CA ALA A 105 4.00 1.50 7.13
C ALA A 105 4.06 2.63 6.09
N PHE A 106 5.01 3.56 6.23
CA PHE A 106 5.20 4.69 5.35
C PHE A 106 6.59 4.64 4.70
N GLY A 107 6.67 5.06 3.44
CA GLY A 107 7.93 5.26 2.72
C GLY A 107 7.98 6.65 2.11
N ASP A 108 8.95 7.46 2.52
CA ASP A 108 9.28 8.71 1.84
C ASP A 108 10.14 8.40 0.62
N PHE A 109 9.55 8.40 -0.57
CA PHE A 109 10.22 8.09 -1.83
C PHE A 109 10.74 9.38 -2.48
N ALA A 110 12.07 9.52 -2.54
CA ALA A 110 12.75 10.72 -3.02
C ALA A 110 13.77 10.41 -4.12
N LEU A 111 14.12 11.45 -4.89
CA LEU A 111 15.23 11.46 -5.84
C LEU A 111 16.30 12.44 -5.36
N ASN A 112 17.49 11.95 -4.98
CA ASN A 112 18.62 12.77 -4.56
C ASN A 112 19.61 12.88 -5.72
N GLY A 113 19.59 14.00 -6.46
CA GLY A 113 20.44 14.16 -7.64
C GLY A 113 20.16 13.12 -8.74
N GLY A 114 18.93 12.61 -8.82
CA GLY A 114 18.53 11.54 -9.74
C GLY A 114 18.70 10.13 -9.17
N THR A 115 19.34 9.96 -8.01
CA THR A 115 19.44 8.66 -7.35
C THR A 115 18.19 8.36 -6.51
N PRO A 116 17.53 7.20 -6.71
CA PRO A 116 16.38 6.80 -5.90
C PRO A 116 16.78 6.53 -4.45
N SER A 117 16.00 7.07 -3.52
CA SER A 117 16.13 6.76 -2.09
C SER A 117 14.76 6.64 -1.44
N VAL A 118 14.62 5.70 -0.50
CA VAL A 118 13.41 5.54 0.30
C VAL A 118 13.78 5.58 1.78
N LYS A 119 13.04 6.37 2.57
CA LYS A 119 13.16 6.39 4.03
C LYS A 119 11.85 5.86 4.62
N GLY A 120 11.94 4.75 5.34
CA GLY A 120 10.81 4.21 6.09
C GLY A 120 10.54 5.02 7.36
N THR A 121 9.26 5.25 7.66
CA THR A 121 8.78 5.95 8.86
C THR A 121 7.66 5.20 9.56
#